data_AF-A0A560EJB3-F1
#
_entry.id   AF-A0A560EJB3-F1
#
_cell.length_a   1.000
_cell.length_b   1.000
_cell.length_c   1.000
_cell.angle_alpha   90.00
_cell.angle_beta   90.00
_cell.angle_gamma   90.00
#
_symmetry.space_group_name_H-M   'P 1'
#
loop_
_entity.id
_entity.type
_entity.pdbx_description
1 polymer ?
#
loop_
_entity_poly.entity_id
_entity_poly.type
_entity_poly.pdbx_seq_one_letter_code
_entity_poly.pdbx_strand_id
1 'polypeptide(L)'
;MPRKSIEERLAQLDAQRKTLAARLSKRQRAQDTRRKVLLGALVLHHLQSQDDVSQPNRLRDWLRHQLPKFLTRADDKALFADILGDPPNDDANPPPTTR
;
A
#
# COMPACT_ATOMS: atom_id res chain seq x y z
N MET A 1 29.07 14.78 -46.20
CA MET A 1 28.65 14.90 -44.79
C MET A 1 29.56 14.01 -43.95
N PRO A 2 30.25 14.54 -42.92
CA PRO A 2 31.15 13.74 -42.11
C PRO A 2 30.34 12.63 -41.41
N ARG A 3 30.73 11.38 -41.63
CA ARG A 3 30.12 10.25 -40.92
C ARG A 3 30.52 10.39 -39.45
N LYS A 4 29.53 10.58 -38.56
CA LYS A 4 29.74 10.49 -37.10
C LYS A 4 30.59 9.26 -36.77
N SER A 5 31.57 9.43 -35.89
CA SER A 5 32.43 8.33 -35.48
C SER A 5 31.59 7.22 -34.84
N ILE A 6 32.10 6.00 -34.85
CA ILE A 6 31.40 4.85 -34.24
C ILE A 6 31.11 5.14 -32.76
N GLU A 7 32.03 5.80 -32.06
CA GLU A 7 31.90 6.20 -30.66
C GLU A 7 30.75 7.20 -30.44
N GLU A 8 30.62 8.22 -31.28
CA GLU A 8 29.51 9.18 -31.20
C GLU A 8 28.15 8.50 -31.42
N ARG A 9 28.09 7.51 -32.31
CA ARG A 9 26.87 6.73 -32.55
C ARG A 9 26.52 5.84 -31.37
N LEU A 10 27.51 5.19 -30.75
CA LEU A 10 27.34 4.41 -29.53
C LEU A 10 26.83 5.30 -28.38
N ALA A 11 27.47 6.45 -28.16
CA ALA A 11 27.05 7.40 -27.14
C ALA A 11 25.60 7.89 -27.36
N GLN A 12 25.23 8.16 -28.62
CA GLN A 12 23.87 8.57 -28.97
C GLN A 12 22.84 7.45 -28.71
N LEU A 13 23.15 6.21 -29.05
CA LEU A 13 22.27 5.06 -28.78
C LEU A 13 22.12 4.80 -27.28
N ASP A 14 23.20 4.91 -26.51
CA ASP A 14 23.14 4.74 -25.05
C ASP A 14 22.34 5.85 -24.37
N ALA A 15 22.48 7.10 -24.82
CA ALA A 15 21.66 8.21 -24.34
C ALA A 15 20.16 7.99 -24.63
N GLN A 16 19.83 7.49 -25.84
CA GLN A 16 18.45 7.14 -26.20
C GLN A 16 17.90 6.00 -25.35
N ARG A 17 18.70 4.94 -25.13
CA ARG A 17 18.33 3.82 -24.25
C ARG A 17 18.06 4.29 -22.82
N LYS A 18 18.95 5.09 -22.23
CA LYS A 18 18.77 5.66 -20.89
C LYS A 18 17.48 6.48 -20.79
N THR A 19 17.19 7.29 -21.81
CA THR A 19 15.97 8.09 -21.87
C THR A 19 14.71 7.23 -21.92
N LEU A 20 14.71 6.18 -22.75
CA LEU A 20 13.59 5.24 -22.86
C LEU A 20 13.39 4.46 -21.56
N ALA A 21 14.46 3.98 -20.94
CA ALA A 21 14.41 3.28 -19.66
C ALA A 21 13.84 4.17 -18.55
N ALA A 22 14.27 5.44 -18.47
CA ALA A 22 13.75 6.41 -17.51
C ALA A 22 12.24 6.66 -17.71
N ARG A 23 11.80 6.79 -18.97
CA ARG A 23 10.37 6.94 -19.31
C ARG A 23 9.55 5.71 -18.93
N LEU A 24 10.09 4.52 -19.18
CA LEU A 24 9.43 3.26 -18.81
C LEU A 24 9.28 3.13 -17.30
N SER A 25 10.34 3.39 -16.54
CA SER A 25 10.30 3.38 -15.07
C SER A 25 9.29 4.39 -14.52
N LYS A 26 9.22 5.60 -15.10
CA LYS A 26 8.21 6.60 -14.72
C LYS A 26 6.79 6.09 -14.95
N ARG A 27 6.51 5.46 -16.09
CA ARG A 27 5.20 4.87 -16.40
C ARG A 27 4.85 3.73 -15.45
N GLN A 28 5.79 2.85 -15.16
CA GLN A 28 5.58 1.74 -14.23
C GLN A 28 5.22 2.25 -12.82
N ARG A 29 5.95 3.23 -12.28
CA ARG A 29 5.62 3.83 -10.98
C ARG A 29 4.25 4.51 -10.97
N ALA A 30 3.89 5.21 -12.05
CA ALA A 30 2.58 5.83 -12.19
C ALA A 30 1.45 4.79 -12.23
N GLN A 31 1.64 3.70 -12.97
CA GLN A 31 0.67 2.59 -13.04
C GLN A 31 0.55 1.86 -11.70
N ASP A 32 1.67 1.58 -11.03
CA ASP A 32 1.69 0.93 -9.71
C ASP A 32 0.97 1.78 -8.66
N THR A 33 1.24 3.08 -8.63
CA THR A 33 0.53 4.03 -7.75
C THR A 33 -0.96 4.03 -8.04
N ARG A 34 -1.36 4.11 -9.32
CA ARG A 34 -2.78 4.10 -9.71
C ARG A 34 -3.47 2.79 -9.31
N ARG A 35 -2.81 1.64 -9.51
CA ARG A 35 -3.33 0.33 -9.12
C ARG A 35 -3.55 0.24 -7.61
N LYS A 36 -2.57 0.68 -6.81
CA LYS A 36 -2.66 0.67 -5.34
C LYS A 36 -3.80 1.56 -4.84
N VAL A 37 -3.93 2.77 -5.38
CA VAL A 37 -5.00 3.71 -5.03
C VAL A 37 -6.38 3.15 -5.39
N LEU A 38 -6.57 2.64 -6.61
CA LEU A 38 -7.86 2.09 -7.05
C LEU A 38 -8.27 0.85 -6.23
N LEU A 39 -7.32 -0.04 -5.95
CA LEU A 39 -7.58 -1.21 -5.11
C LEU A 39 -7.98 -0.79 -3.69
N GLY A 40 -7.24 0.16 -3.10
CA GLY A 40 -7.57 0.70 -1.78
C GLY A 40 -8.96 1.33 -1.74
N ALA A 41 -9.30 2.17 -2.73
CA ALA A 41 -10.61 2.80 -2.82
C ALA A 41 -11.75 1.78 -2.92
N LEU A 42 -11.57 0.71 -3.71
CA LEU A 42 -12.55 -0.37 -3.84
C LEU A 42 -12.75 -1.12 -2.51
N VAL A 43 -11.66 -1.44 -1.81
CA VAL A 43 -11.73 -2.11 -0.51
C VAL A 43 -12.45 -1.24 0.51
N LEU A 44 -12.13 0.05 0.59
CA LEU A 44 -12.81 0.99 1.49
C LEU A 44 -14.30 1.08 1.19
N HIS A 45 -14.68 1.20 -0.09
CA HIS A 45 -16.07 1.20 -0.52
C HIS A 45 -16.81 -0.08 -0.10
N HIS A 46 -16.15 -1.24 -0.24
CA HIS A 46 -16.73 -2.53 0.16
C HIS A 46 -16.93 -2.62 1.67
N LEU A 47 -16.00 -2.09 2.47
CA LEU A 47 -16.13 -2.04 3.93
C LEU A 47 -17.26 -1.12 4.40
N GLN A 48 -17.57 -0.06 3.66
CA GLN A 48 -18.64 0.89 3.94
C GLN A 48 -20.02 0.41 3.48
N SER A 49 -20.07 -0.41 2.42
CA SER A 49 -21.33 -0.84 1.80
C SER A 49 -22.00 -2.03 2.49
N GLN A 50 -21.31 -2.73 3.39
CA GLN A 50 -21.77 -3.96 4.04
C GLN A 50 -22.09 -3.80 5.52
N ASP A 51 -22.68 -2.66 5.91
CA ASP A 51 -23.32 -2.48 7.23
C ASP A 51 -24.59 -3.33 7.43
N ASP A 52 -24.91 -4.21 6.47
CA ASP A 52 -26.06 -5.09 6.55
C ASP A 52 -25.77 -6.29 7.47
N VAL A 53 -26.52 -6.34 8.57
CA VAL A 53 -26.26 -7.05 9.85
C VAL A 53 -26.24 -8.59 9.72
N SER A 54 -26.39 -9.13 8.51
CA SER A 54 -26.65 -10.55 8.28
C SER A 54 -25.42 -11.39 7.91
N GLN A 55 -24.24 -10.81 7.62
CA GLN A 55 -23.01 -11.59 7.37
C GLN A 55 -21.77 -10.99 8.06
N PRO A 56 -20.95 -11.79 8.75
CA PRO A 56 -19.64 -11.34 9.20
C PRO A 56 -18.77 -11.00 7.99
N ASN A 57 -18.31 -9.75 7.95
CA ASN A 57 -17.49 -9.23 6.87
C ASN A 57 -16.11 -9.91 6.88
N ARG A 58 -16.01 -11.06 6.19
CA ARG A 58 -14.77 -11.85 6.07
C ARG A 58 -13.57 -11.01 5.60
N LEU A 59 -13.81 -9.96 4.80
CA LEU A 59 -12.75 -9.05 4.37
C LEU A 59 -12.27 -8.17 5.52
N ARG A 60 -13.18 -7.60 6.32
CA ARG A 60 -12.82 -6.82 7.51
C ARG A 60 -12.04 -7.67 8.51
N ASP A 61 -12.50 -8.91 8.75
CA ASP A 61 -11.79 -9.82 9.65
C ASP A 61 -10.42 -10.21 9.11
N TRP A 62 -10.31 -10.50 7.81
CA TRP A 62 -9.03 -10.75 7.17
C TRP A 62 -8.09 -9.54 7.27
N LEU A 63 -8.59 -8.31 7.06
CA LEU A 63 -7.81 -7.08 7.18
C LEU A 63 -7.32 -6.86 8.62
N ARG A 64 -8.14 -7.11 9.63
CA ARG A 64 -7.74 -7.04 11.05
C ARG A 64 -6.57 -7.96 11.37
N HIS A 65 -6.50 -9.13 10.75
CA HIS A 65 -5.40 -10.09 10.97
C HIS A 65 -4.15 -9.78 10.15
N GLN A 66 -4.30 -9.18 8.96
CA GLN A 66 -3.18 -8.96 8.03
C GLN A 66 -2.56 -7.56 8.15
N LEU A 67 -3.35 -6.51 8.34
CA LEU A 67 -2.85 -5.13 8.44
C LEU A 67 -1.80 -4.97 9.56
N PRO A 68 -1.97 -5.52 10.78
CA PRO A 68 -0.95 -5.38 11.82
C PRO A 68 0.38 -6.07 11.49
N LYS A 69 0.37 -7.11 10.64
CA LYS A 69 1.56 -7.83 10.16
C LYS A 69 2.22 -7.11 8.98
N PHE A 70 1.43 -6.39 8.19
CA PHE A 70 1.88 -5.65 7.02
C PHE A 70 2.41 -4.25 7.38
N LEU A 71 1.75 -3.56 8.30
CA LEU A 71 2.12 -2.23 8.77
C LEU A 71 3.20 -2.34 9.83
N THR A 72 4.35 -1.73 9.55
CA THR A 72 5.51 -1.75 10.46
C THR A 72 5.55 -0.53 11.38
N ARG A 73 5.00 0.61 10.95
CA ARG A 73 5.03 1.87 11.68
C ARG A 73 3.76 2.07 12.51
N ALA A 74 3.90 2.63 13.70
CA ALA A 74 2.78 2.96 14.57
C ALA A 74 1.85 4.02 13.93
N ASP A 75 2.44 5.04 13.30
CA ASP A 75 1.69 6.10 12.60
C ASP A 75 0.79 5.53 11.50
N ASP A 76 1.32 4.57 10.72
CA ASP A 76 0.54 3.92 9.67
C ASP A 76 -0.59 3.07 10.25
N LYS A 77 -0.37 2.40 11.40
CA LYS A 77 -1.42 1.62 12.08
C LYS A 77 -2.55 2.52 12.61
N ALA A 78 -2.21 3.71 13.11
CA ALA A 78 -3.19 4.67 13.60
C ALA A 78 -4.17 5.12 12.51
N LEU A 79 -3.75 5.14 11.23
CA LEU A 79 -4.62 5.46 10.09
C LEU A 79 -5.74 4.43 9.85
N PHE A 80 -5.64 3.22 10.42
CA PHE A 80 -6.61 2.13 10.23
C PHE A 80 -7.30 1.70 11.53
N ALA A 81 -7.30 2.55 12.57
CA ALA A 81 -7.89 2.24 13.88
C ALA A 81 -9.40 1.86 13.78
N ASP A 82 -10.12 2.49 12.86
CA ASP A 82 -11.53 2.20 12.53
C ASP A 82 -11.77 0.77 12.02
N ILE A 83 -10.76 0.19 11.35
CA ILE A 83 -10.81 -1.17 10.82
C ILE A 83 -10.25 -2.16 11.83
N LEU A 84 -9.11 -1.84 12.45
CA LEU A 84 -8.43 -2.70 13.42
C LEU A 84 -9.28 -2.91 14.69
N GLY A 85 -10.16 -1.97 15.01
CA GLY A 85 -10.75 -1.85 16.33
C GLY A 85 -9.72 -1.26 17.30
N ASP A 86 -10.17 -0.68 18.41
CA ASP A 86 -9.25 -0.36 19.48
C ASP A 86 -8.50 -1.65 19.87
N PRO A 87 -7.18 -1.60 20.09
CA PRO A 87 -6.50 -2.74 20.69
C PRO A 87 -7.28 -3.10 21.96
N PRO A 88 -7.52 -4.39 22.25
CA PRO A 88 -7.99 -4.74 23.58
C PRO A 88 -6.97 -4.12 24.54
N ASN A 89 -7.43 -3.16 25.35
CA ASN A 89 -6.69 -2.70 26.50
C ASN A 89 -6.54 -3.93 27.40
N ASP A 90 -5.46 -4.69 27.19
CA ASP A 90 -5.06 -5.83 28.01
C ASP A 90 -4.60 -5.34 29.41
N ASP A 91 -4.67 -4.03 29.66
CA ASP A 91 -4.43 -3.36 30.94
C ASP A 91 -5.68 -3.26 31.82
N ALA A 92 -6.75 -4.01 31.54
CA ALA A 92 -7.78 -4.30 32.53
C ALA A 92 -7.25 -5.31 33.57
N ASN A 93 -6.16 -4.95 34.24
CA ASN A 93 -5.70 -5.60 35.45
C ASN A 93 -6.83 -5.48 36.49
N PRO A 94 -7.48 -6.57 36.94
CA PRO A 94 -8.43 -6.47 38.02
C PRO A 94 -7.68 -5.95 39.26
N PRO A 95 -8.23 -4.95 39.98
CA PRO A 95 -7.55 -4.45 41.17
C PRO A 95 -7.33 -5.61 42.16
N PRO A 96 -6.14 -5.73 42.78
CA PRO A 96 -5.94 -6.71 43.83
C PRO A 96 -6.65 -6.20 45.09
N THR A 97 -7.92 -6.55 45.26
CA THR A 97 -8.57 -6.35 46.56
C THR A 97 -8.38 -7.59 47.41
N THR A 98 -7.30 -7.49 48.16
CA THR A 98 -6.93 -8.25 49.36
C THR A 98 -8.08 -8.29 50.38
N ARG A 99 -8.38 -9.52 50.83
CA ARG A 99 -8.90 -9.96 52.14
C ARG A 99 -10.19 -9.37 52.71
#